data_AF-A0A7L7L4G7-F1
#
_entry.id   AF-A0A7L7L4G7-F1
#
_cell.length_a   1.000
_cell.length_b   1.000
_cell.length_c   1.000
_cell.angle_alpha   90.00
_cell.angle_beta   90.00
_cell.angle_gamma   90.00
#
_symmetry.space_group_name_H-M   'P 1'
#
loop_
_entity.id
_entity.type
_entity.pdbx_description
1 polymer ?
#
loop_
_entity_poly.entity_id
_entity_poly.type
_entity_poly.pdbx_seq_one_letter_code
_entity_poly.pdbx_strand_id
1 'polypeptide(L)'
;MNHLVANTLGLALLHTLIAHGFGGAHGVSLTVVQLVWHTLSIVIFALLLNGLQNKALQHKFARPTFADAGYFAVLIPLFFWLGYYTLYIPFDIIFMYLTIGILNAWRLKKYFADAKKWTWQIILSLAIGAACGFGAYFGFIKNMTGMGADILLWTFISIPAGFTYASISQLFLRKQLHLV
;
A
#
# COMPACT_ATOMS: atom_id res chain seq x y z
N MET A 1 7.12 -7.69 11.20
CA MET A 1 6.68 -8.84 10.37
C MET A 1 5.28 -8.61 9.80
N ASN A 2 4.22 -8.47 10.62
CA ASN A 2 2.83 -8.34 10.13
C ASN A 2 2.59 -7.17 9.16
N HIS A 3 3.24 -6.03 9.36
CA HIS A 3 3.13 -4.87 8.46
C HIS A 3 3.78 -5.11 7.09
N LEU A 4 4.89 -5.84 7.07
CA LEU A 4 5.66 -6.16 5.86
C LEU A 4 4.97 -7.27 5.07
N VAL A 5 4.49 -8.30 5.77
CA VAL A 5 3.61 -9.33 5.21
C VAL A 5 2.35 -8.71 4.60
N ALA A 6 1.69 -7.79 5.32
CA ALA A 6 0.47 -7.15 4.82
C ALA A 6 0.71 -6.31 3.56
N ASN A 7 1.75 -5.48 3.52
CA ASN A 7 2.03 -4.63 2.35
C ASN A 7 2.58 -5.44 1.18
N THR A 8 3.57 -6.30 1.41
CA THR A 8 4.21 -7.05 0.33
C THR A 8 3.33 -8.16 -0.21
N LEU A 9 2.69 -8.98 0.64
CA LEU A 9 1.81 -10.05 0.14
C LEU A 9 0.43 -9.52 -0.24
N GLY A 10 -0.11 -8.56 0.53
CA GLY A 10 -1.42 -8.01 0.26
C GLY A 10 -1.46 -7.17 -1.02
N LEU A 11 -0.49 -6.28 -1.23
CA LEU A 11 -0.48 -5.47 -2.44
C LEU A 11 0.16 -6.21 -3.62
N ALA A 12 1.34 -6.80 -3.43
CA ALA A 12 2.09 -7.27 -4.58
C ALA A 12 1.61 -8.62 -5.12
N LEU A 13 0.97 -9.43 -4.28
CA LEU A 13 0.39 -10.70 -4.72
C LEU A 13 -1.13 -10.62 -4.75
N LEU A 14 -1.77 -10.31 -3.64
CA LEU A 14 -3.23 -10.43 -3.56
C LEU A 14 -3.95 -9.38 -4.42
N HIS A 15 -3.54 -8.11 -4.37
CA HIS A 15 -4.11 -7.10 -5.28
C HIS A 15 -3.78 -7.42 -6.73
N THR A 16 -2.51 -7.66 -7.07
CA THR A 16 -2.10 -8.00 -8.44
C THR A 16 -2.88 -9.18 -9.02
N LEU A 17 -2.99 -10.30 -8.28
CA LEU A 17 -3.67 -11.51 -8.72
C LEU A 17 -5.17 -11.28 -8.91
N ILE A 18 -5.82 -10.54 -8.03
CA ILE A 18 -7.26 -10.29 -8.16
C ILE A 18 -7.52 -9.29 -9.28
N ALA A 19 -6.85 -8.15 -9.25
CA ALA A 19 -7.07 -7.03 -10.16
C ALA A 19 -6.68 -7.38 -11.61
N HIS A 20 -5.49 -7.94 -11.81
CA HIS A 20 -4.95 -8.23 -13.14
C HIS A 20 -5.17 -9.68 -13.55
N GLY A 21 -5.33 -10.62 -12.61
CA GLY A 21 -5.67 -12.01 -12.93
C GLY A 21 -7.13 -12.17 -13.34
N PHE A 22 -8.09 -11.63 -12.58
CA PHE A 22 -9.53 -11.70 -12.94
C PHE A 22 -9.99 -10.55 -13.83
N GLY A 23 -9.43 -9.34 -13.68
CA GLY A 23 -9.76 -8.20 -14.52
C GLY A 23 -9.07 -8.20 -15.89
N GLY A 24 -7.96 -8.93 -16.02
CA GLY A 24 -7.12 -8.91 -17.22
C GLY A 24 -6.33 -7.61 -17.37
N ALA A 25 -5.41 -7.59 -18.34
CA ALA A 25 -4.59 -6.42 -18.66
C ALA A 25 -5.45 -5.25 -19.14
N HIS A 26 -5.07 -4.03 -18.78
CA HIS A 26 -5.78 -2.82 -19.19
C HIS A 26 -4.85 -1.66 -19.48
N GLY A 27 -5.33 -0.73 -20.32
CA GLY A 27 -4.73 0.58 -20.48
C GLY A 27 -5.28 1.57 -19.45
N VAL A 28 -5.32 2.84 -19.82
CA VAL A 28 -5.89 3.92 -18.99
C VAL A 28 -7.41 3.84 -18.83
N SER A 29 -8.10 3.28 -19.82
CA SER A 29 -9.56 3.10 -19.77
C SER A 29 -9.88 1.71 -19.23
N LEU A 30 -10.70 1.66 -18.18
CA LEU A 30 -11.14 0.42 -17.56
C LEU A 30 -12.54 0.05 -18.05
N THR A 31 -12.73 -1.24 -18.33
CA THR A 31 -14.06 -1.83 -18.37
C THR A 31 -14.67 -1.88 -16.98
N VAL A 32 -16.00 -2.04 -16.90
CA VAL A 32 -16.69 -2.20 -15.61
C VAL A 32 -16.13 -3.39 -14.82
N VAL A 33 -15.82 -4.50 -15.49
CA VAL A 33 -15.25 -5.69 -14.85
C VAL A 33 -13.88 -5.38 -14.24
N GLN A 34 -13.02 -4.68 -14.95
CA GLN A 34 -11.70 -4.27 -14.45
C GLN A 34 -11.83 -3.34 -13.25
N LEU A 35 -12.70 -2.32 -13.32
CA LEU A 35 -12.94 -1.40 -12.22
C LEU A 35 -13.42 -2.12 -10.95
N VAL A 36 -14.33 -3.08 -11.10
CA VAL A 36 -14.85 -3.89 -9.99
C VAL A 36 -13.74 -4.72 -9.35
N TRP A 37 -12.94 -5.45 -10.12
CA TRP A 37 -11.88 -6.30 -9.56
C TRP A 37 -10.74 -5.50 -8.91
N HIS A 38 -10.38 -4.35 -9.49
CA HIS A 38 -9.43 -3.43 -8.86
C HIS A 38 -9.98 -2.90 -7.54
N THR A 39 -11.22 -2.44 -7.50
CA THR A 39 -11.82 -1.90 -6.28
C THR A 39 -11.94 -2.97 -5.20
N LEU A 40 -12.47 -4.15 -5.53
CA LEU A 40 -12.60 -5.27 -4.59
C LEU A 40 -11.26 -5.67 -4.01
N SER A 41 -10.24 -5.81 -4.85
CA SER A 41 -8.91 -6.22 -4.41
C SER A 41 -8.25 -5.19 -3.48
N ILE A 42 -8.42 -3.89 -3.75
CA ILE A 42 -7.91 -2.82 -2.88
C ILE A 42 -8.65 -2.80 -1.54
N VAL A 43 -9.97 -2.99 -1.53
CA VAL A 43 -10.75 -3.07 -0.29
C VAL A 43 -10.32 -4.26 0.55
N ILE A 44 -10.15 -5.45 -0.06
CA ILE A 44 -9.67 -6.65 0.64
C ILE A 44 -8.28 -6.40 1.23
N PHE A 45 -7.37 -5.84 0.43
CA PHE A 45 -6.04 -5.44 0.88
C PHE A 45 -6.09 -4.48 2.07
N ALA A 46 -6.90 -3.41 1.99
CA ALA A 46 -7.05 -2.40 3.02
C ALA A 46 -7.53 -3.00 4.35
N LEU A 47 -8.51 -3.91 4.29
CA LEU A 47 -9.04 -4.61 5.47
C LEU A 47 -8.01 -5.58 6.08
N LEU A 48 -7.29 -6.33 5.25
CA LEU A 48 -6.22 -7.22 5.68
C LEU A 48 -5.07 -6.44 6.35
N LEU A 49 -4.64 -5.35 5.72
CA LEU A 49 -3.63 -4.45 6.27
C LEU A 49 -4.06 -3.90 7.63
N ASN A 50 -5.28 -3.36 7.72
CA ASN A 50 -5.85 -2.85 8.96
C ASN A 50 -5.87 -3.92 10.07
N GLY A 51 -6.38 -5.11 9.77
CA GLY A 51 -6.48 -6.22 10.73
C GLY A 51 -5.12 -6.66 11.25
N LEU A 52 -4.14 -6.85 10.35
CA LEU A 52 -2.78 -7.28 10.72
C LEU A 52 -2.01 -6.22 11.51
N GLN A 53 -2.17 -4.94 11.17
CA GLN A 53 -1.58 -3.84 11.91
C GLN A 53 -2.19 -3.70 13.31
N ASN A 54 -3.51 -3.80 13.44
CA ASN A 54 -4.18 -3.73 14.74
C ASN A 54 -3.83 -4.93 15.62
N LYS A 55 -3.74 -6.15 15.06
CA LYS A 55 -3.21 -7.32 15.79
C LYS A 55 -1.79 -7.07 16.30
N ALA A 56 -0.94 -6.40 15.51
CA ALA A 56 0.41 -6.06 15.98
C ALA A 56 0.38 -5.03 17.13
N LEU A 57 -0.51 -4.03 17.06
CA LEU A 57 -0.67 -3.04 18.12
C LEU A 57 -1.27 -3.63 19.41
N GLN A 58 -2.07 -4.69 19.32
CA GLN A 58 -2.64 -5.40 20.48
C GLN A 58 -1.58 -5.96 21.42
N HIS A 59 -0.35 -6.23 20.93
CA HIS A 59 0.74 -6.65 21.80
C HIS A 59 1.16 -5.59 22.83
N LYS A 60 0.81 -4.31 22.61
CA LYS A 60 1.16 -3.20 23.52
C LYS A 60 -0.02 -2.37 23.99
N PHE A 61 -1.12 -2.35 23.25
CA PHE A 61 -2.24 -1.44 23.51
C PHE A 61 -3.57 -2.20 23.47
N ALA A 62 -4.49 -1.87 24.38
CA ALA A 62 -5.86 -2.38 24.35
C ALA A 62 -6.59 -1.81 23.12
N ARG A 63 -6.75 -2.62 22.06
CA ARG A 63 -7.30 -2.17 20.78
C ARG A 63 -8.02 -3.30 20.03
N PRO A 64 -9.24 -3.09 19.49
CA PRO A 64 -9.92 -4.07 18.66
C PRO A 64 -9.20 -4.35 17.33
N THR A 65 -9.33 -5.59 16.81
CA THR A 65 -8.68 -6.03 15.56
C THR A 65 -9.12 -5.22 14.34
N PHE A 66 -10.39 -4.81 14.30
CA PHE A 66 -10.96 -4.06 13.17
C PHE A 66 -11.17 -2.57 13.48
N ALA A 67 -10.50 -2.05 14.51
CA ALA A 67 -10.54 -0.62 14.78
C ALA A 67 -10.09 0.18 13.54
N ASP A 68 -10.85 1.21 13.17
CA ASP A 68 -10.62 2.08 12.00
C ASP A 68 -10.77 1.39 10.62
N ALA A 69 -11.33 0.17 10.56
CA ALA A 69 -11.50 -0.56 9.30
C ALA A 69 -12.26 0.25 8.22
N GLY A 70 -13.30 1.00 8.63
CA GLY A 70 -14.07 1.84 7.72
C GLY A 70 -13.22 2.92 7.04
N TYR A 71 -12.33 3.59 7.79
CA TYR A 71 -11.43 4.59 7.21
C TYR A 71 -10.47 3.97 6.19
N PHE A 72 -9.93 2.79 6.48
CA PHE A 72 -9.06 2.06 5.55
C PHE A 72 -9.83 1.63 4.30
N ALA A 73 -11.01 1.02 4.47
CA ALA A 73 -11.81 0.49 3.37
C ALA A 73 -12.40 1.57 2.45
N VAL A 74 -12.55 2.81 2.91
CA VAL A 74 -13.08 3.91 2.11
C VAL A 74 -11.97 4.78 1.53
N LEU A 75 -11.04 5.24 2.37
CA LEU A 75 -10.06 6.25 1.93
C LEU A 75 -8.98 5.65 1.03
N ILE A 76 -8.55 4.40 1.28
CA ILE A 76 -7.51 3.77 0.45
C ILE A 76 -8.00 3.60 -1.00
N PRO A 77 -9.17 2.98 -1.29
CA PRO A 77 -9.69 2.94 -2.66
C PRO A 77 -9.96 4.32 -3.24
N LEU A 78 -10.51 5.25 -2.46
CA LEU A 78 -10.83 6.60 -2.95
C LEU A 78 -9.58 7.32 -3.48
N PHE A 79 -8.49 7.33 -2.69
CA PHE A 79 -7.26 8.01 -3.09
C PHE A 79 -6.46 7.23 -4.14
N PHE A 80 -6.54 5.89 -4.14
CA PHE A 80 -6.03 5.09 -5.26
C PHE A 80 -6.68 5.55 -6.58
N TRP A 81 -8.01 5.60 -6.63
CA TRP A 81 -8.74 6.02 -7.82
C TRP A 81 -8.53 7.50 -8.15
N LEU A 82 -8.38 8.35 -7.14
CA LEU A 82 -8.00 9.74 -7.36
C LEU A 82 -6.65 9.81 -8.10
N GLY A 83 -5.63 9.10 -7.64
CA GLY A 83 -4.32 9.03 -8.31
C GLY A 83 -4.45 8.50 -9.74
N TYR A 84 -5.21 7.42 -9.93
CA TYR A 84 -5.45 6.79 -11.24
C TYR A 84 -6.10 7.77 -12.24
N TYR A 85 -7.21 8.40 -11.87
CA TYR A 85 -8.00 9.22 -12.79
C TYR A 85 -7.48 10.65 -12.96
N THR A 86 -6.61 11.13 -12.07
CA THR A 86 -6.02 12.48 -12.19
C THR A 86 -4.65 12.48 -12.84
N LEU A 87 -3.81 11.49 -12.55
CA LEU A 87 -2.40 11.48 -12.94
C LEU A 87 -1.96 10.20 -13.68
N TYR A 88 -2.86 9.23 -13.83
CA TYR A 88 -2.60 7.92 -14.45
C TYR A 88 -1.59 7.05 -13.68
N ILE A 89 -1.30 5.87 -14.22
CA ILE A 89 -0.34 4.92 -13.66
C ILE A 89 1.08 5.55 -13.68
N PRO A 90 1.89 5.41 -12.61
CA PRO A 90 1.69 4.65 -11.37
C PRO A 90 1.27 5.51 -10.16
N PHE A 91 0.64 6.67 -10.39
CA PHE A 91 0.27 7.59 -9.32
C PHE A 91 -0.86 7.06 -8.43
N ASP A 92 -1.65 6.13 -8.94
CA ASP A 92 -2.61 5.32 -8.19
C ASP A 92 -1.98 4.64 -6.95
N ILE A 93 -0.88 3.90 -7.15
CA ILE A 93 -0.15 3.22 -6.07
C ILE A 93 0.50 4.24 -5.13
N ILE A 94 1.02 5.36 -5.65
CA ILE A 94 1.64 6.42 -4.83
C ILE A 94 0.60 7.03 -3.88
N PHE A 95 -0.58 7.39 -4.40
CA PHE A 95 -1.65 7.99 -3.60
C PHE A 95 -2.21 7.01 -2.57
N MET A 96 -2.29 5.74 -2.93
CA MET A 96 -2.68 4.67 -2.01
C MET A 96 -1.68 4.53 -0.85
N TYR A 97 -0.37 4.47 -1.12
CA TYR A 97 0.63 4.44 -0.04
C TYR A 97 0.64 5.71 0.81
N LEU A 98 0.45 6.88 0.18
CA LEU A 98 0.34 8.15 0.90
C LEU A 98 -0.82 8.09 1.90
N THR A 99 -1.96 7.59 1.45
CA THR A 99 -3.16 7.42 2.27
C THR A 99 -2.92 6.44 3.41
N ILE A 100 -2.28 5.29 3.15
CA ILE A 100 -1.89 4.34 4.20
C ILE A 100 -0.99 5.01 5.24
N GLY A 101 0.00 5.80 4.80
CA GLY A 101 0.87 6.60 5.66
C GLY A 101 0.09 7.55 6.55
N ILE A 102 -0.78 8.38 5.97
CA ILE A 102 -1.61 9.35 6.69
C ILE A 102 -2.51 8.65 7.72
N LEU A 103 -3.18 7.56 7.33
CA LEU A 103 -4.05 6.80 8.22
C LEU A 103 -3.27 6.17 9.38
N ASN A 104 -2.09 5.63 9.10
CA ASN A 104 -1.20 5.10 10.13
C ASN A 104 -0.73 6.22 11.08
N ALA A 105 -0.32 7.38 10.57
CA ALA A 105 0.04 8.53 11.41
C ALA A 105 -1.12 8.98 12.29
N TRP A 106 -2.30 9.17 11.71
CA TRP A 106 -3.49 9.56 12.44
C TRP A 106 -3.85 8.55 13.54
N ARG A 107 -3.77 7.25 13.23
CA ARG A 107 -3.97 6.17 14.20
C ARG A 107 -2.95 6.19 15.34
N LEU A 108 -1.69 6.45 15.01
CA LEU A 108 -0.57 6.30 15.92
C LEU A 108 -0.26 7.57 16.72
N LYS A 109 -0.75 8.75 16.32
CA LYS A 109 -0.52 10.03 17.00
C LYS A 109 -0.87 10.02 18.49
N LYS A 110 -1.84 9.20 18.90
CA LYS A 110 -2.25 9.05 20.31
C LYS A 110 -1.24 8.28 21.17
N TYR A 111 -0.26 7.62 20.53
CA TYR A 111 0.74 6.80 21.19
C TYR A 111 2.16 7.41 21.14
N PHE A 112 2.37 8.48 20.35
CA PHE A 112 3.69 9.07 20.14
C PHE A 112 3.67 10.58 20.35
N ALA A 113 4.69 11.09 21.04
CA ALA A 113 4.78 12.49 21.44
C ALA A 113 5.22 13.45 20.30
N ASP A 114 5.89 12.96 19.24
CA ASP A 114 6.56 13.82 18.25
C ASP A 114 5.98 13.66 16.83
N ALA A 115 4.91 14.41 16.55
CA ALA A 115 4.20 14.39 15.27
C ALA A 115 5.08 14.81 14.07
N LYS A 116 6.10 15.65 14.29
CA LYS A 116 6.95 16.20 13.22
C LYS A 116 7.88 15.13 12.65
N LYS A 117 8.43 14.28 13.52
CA LYS A 117 9.21 13.11 13.09
C LYS A 117 8.35 12.14 12.26
N TRP A 118 7.10 11.93 12.64
CA TRP A 118 6.18 11.02 11.92
C TRP A 118 5.88 11.47 10.49
N THR A 119 5.61 12.76 10.29
CA THR A 119 5.36 13.30 8.95
C THR A 119 6.55 13.06 8.02
N TRP A 120 7.78 13.31 8.49
CA TRP A 120 8.99 13.06 7.71
C TRP A 120 9.22 11.58 7.40
N GLN A 121 8.90 10.69 8.34
CA GLN A 121 9.03 9.25 8.15
C GLN A 121 8.10 8.72 7.06
N ILE A 122 6.87 9.24 7.00
CA ILE A 122 5.91 8.92 5.94
C ILE A 122 6.41 9.43 4.59
N ILE A 123 6.83 10.70 4.53
CA ILE A 123 7.37 11.32 3.31
C ILE A 123 8.58 10.53 2.79
N LEU A 124 9.51 10.15 3.67
CA LEU A 124 10.70 9.40 3.28
C LEU A 124 10.35 7.98 2.79
N SER A 125 9.46 7.28 3.50
CA SER A 125 9.02 5.93 3.11
C SER A 125 8.35 5.94 1.73
N LEU A 126 7.58 6.99 1.44
CA LEU A 126 6.93 7.19 0.15
C LEU A 126 7.92 7.52 -0.95
N ALA A 127 8.82 8.47 -0.72
CA ALA A 127 9.80 8.89 -1.71
C ALA A 127 10.68 7.72 -2.15
N ILE A 128 11.15 6.91 -1.20
CA ILE A 128 11.98 5.74 -1.50
C ILE A 128 11.13 4.63 -2.15
N GLY A 129 9.94 4.35 -1.64
CA GLY A 129 9.04 3.35 -2.24
C GLY A 129 8.67 3.68 -3.70
N ALA A 130 8.35 4.94 -3.98
CA ALA A 130 8.09 5.43 -5.34
C ALA A 130 9.33 5.35 -6.21
N ALA A 131 10.50 5.79 -5.72
CA ALA A 131 11.76 5.69 -6.46
C ALA A 131 12.10 4.23 -6.83
N CYS A 132 11.89 3.28 -5.91
CA CYS A 132 12.06 1.85 -6.19
C CYS A 132 11.06 1.34 -7.23
N GLY A 133 9.78 1.74 -7.15
CA GLY A 133 8.75 1.38 -8.13
C GLY A 133 9.06 1.92 -9.54
N PHE A 134 9.44 3.20 -9.64
CA PHE A 134 9.88 3.80 -10.90
C PHE A 134 11.16 3.17 -11.45
N GLY A 135 12.14 2.90 -10.57
CA GLY A 135 13.37 2.22 -10.95
C GLY A 135 13.10 0.82 -11.52
N ALA A 136 12.19 0.06 -10.91
CA ALA A 136 11.75 -1.23 -11.44
C ALA A 136 11.09 -1.09 -12.82
N TYR A 137 10.13 -0.16 -12.97
CA TYR A 137 9.44 0.10 -14.23
C TYR A 137 10.41 0.44 -15.37
N PHE A 138 11.26 1.44 -15.18
CA PHE A 138 12.18 1.92 -16.22
C PHE A 138 13.36 0.97 -16.47
N GLY A 139 13.83 0.25 -15.45
CA GLY A 139 15.00 -0.62 -15.54
C GLY A 139 14.72 -1.97 -16.21
N PHE A 140 13.52 -2.52 -16.05
CA PHE A 140 13.27 -3.92 -16.44
C PHE A 140 12.05 -4.14 -17.31
N ILE A 141 11.06 -3.25 -17.31
CA ILE A 141 9.68 -3.66 -17.66
C ILE A 141 9.02 -2.79 -18.73
N LYS A 142 9.52 -1.56 -18.97
CA LYS A 142 8.96 -0.60 -19.94
C LYS A 142 8.66 -1.20 -21.34
N ASN A 143 9.41 -2.21 -21.76
CA ASN A 143 9.28 -2.81 -23.10
C ASN A 143 8.54 -4.16 -23.12
N MET A 144 8.04 -4.65 -21.98
CA MET A 144 7.34 -5.93 -21.91
C MET A 144 5.86 -5.78 -22.31
N THR A 145 5.29 -6.80 -22.97
CA THR A 145 3.89 -6.78 -23.45
C THR A 145 3.15 -8.08 -23.13
N GLY A 146 1.81 -8.02 -23.09
CA GLY A 146 0.94 -9.17 -22.79
C GLY A 146 0.60 -9.33 -21.31
N MET A 147 -0.31 -10.27 -21.01
CA MET A 147 -0.85 -10.47 -19.65
C MET A 147 0.20 -10.91 -18.63
N GLY A 148 1.15 -11.76 -19.05
CA GLY A 148 2.28 -12.15 -18.21
C GLY A 148 3.19 -10.96 -17.87
N ALA A 149 3.37 -10.04 -18.82
CA ALA A 149 4.11 -8.81 -18.58
C ALA A 149 3.38 -7.86 -17.62
N ASP A 150 2.05 -7.76 -17.74
CA ASP A 150 1.23 -6.93 -16.85
C ASP A 150 1.29 -7.43 -15.39
N ILE A 151 1.09 -8.74 -15.16
CA ILE A 151 1.21 -9.33 -13.82
C ILE A 151 2.62 -9.17 -13.24
N LEU A 152 3.66 -9.39 -14.06
CA LEU A 152 5.05 -9.20 -13.64
C LEU A 152 5.33 -7.73 -13.33
N LEU A 153 4.87 -6.80 -14.17
CA LEU A 153 4.99 -5.35 -13.97
C LEU A 153 4.49 -4.94 -12.59
N TRP A 154 3.26 -5.30 -12.27
CA TRP A 154 2.64 -4.89 -11.02
C TRP A 154 3.25 -5.59 -9.81
N THR A 155 3.68 -6.83 -9.97
CA THR A 155 4.45 -7.54 -8.92
C THR A 155 5.79 -6.84 -8.64
N PHE A 156 6.55 -6.51 -9.68
CA PHE A 156 7.87 -5.88 -9.56
C PHE A 156 7.82 -4.41 -9.13
N ILE A 157 6.72 -3.69 -9.34
CA ILE A 157 6.52 -2.36 -8.75
C ILE A 157 6.09 -2.49 -7.29
N SER A 158 5.12 -3.36 -7.02
CA SER A 158 4.46 -3.45 -5.71
C SER A 158 5.32 -4.12 -4.65
N ILE A 159 6.15 -5.13 -4.99
CA ILE A 159 7.04 -5.78 -4.01
C ILE A 159 8.06 -4.78 -3.47
N PRO A 160 8.90 -4.10 -4.28
CA PRO A 160 9.89 -3.16 -3.77
C PRO A 160 9.23 -1.98 -3.06
N ALA A 161 8.16 -1.42 -3.60
CA ALA A 161 7.44 -0.32 -2.96
C ALA A 161 6.89 -0.73 -1.58
N GLY A 162 6.19 -1.87 -1.51
CA GLY A 162 5.57 -2.35 -0.27
C GLY A 162 6.58 -2.81 0.77
N PHE A 163 7.63 -3.52 0.33
CA PHE A 163 8.72 -3.95 1.18
C PHE A 163 9.46 -2.74 1.78
N THR A 164 9.79 -1.75 0.95
CA THR A 164 10.53 -0.55 1.36
C THR A 164 9.70 0.29 2.32
N TYR A 165 8.45 0.59 1.95
CA TYR A 165 7.51 1.32 2.81
C TYR A 165 7.34 0.63 4.17
N ALA A 166 7.11 -0.69 4.17
CA ALA A 166 6.90 -1.43 5.41
C ALA A 166 8.17 -1.55 6.25
N SER A 167 9.35 -1.73 5.63
CA SER A 167 10.62 -1.84 6.34
C SER A 167 10.97 -0.52 7.03
N ILE A 168 10.88 0.59 6.31
CA ILE A 168 11.14 1.92 6.86
C ILE A 168 10.15 2.24 7.98
N SER A 169 8.85 2.00 7.75
CA SER A 169 7.81 2.19 8.77
C SER A 169 8.08 1.33 10.02
N GLN A 170 8.51 0.08 9.85
CA GLN A 170 8.84 -0.83 10.95
C GLN A 170 10.07 -0.35 11.73
N LEU A 171 11.13 0.09 11.05
CA LEU A 171 12.33 0.63 11.69
C LEU A 171 11.99 1.81 12.60
N PHE A 172 11.14 2.71 12.12
CA PHE A 172 10.71 3.87 12.90
C PHE A 172 9.82 3.50 14.09
N LEU A 173 8.87 2.59 13.90
CA LEU A 173 8.03 2.06 14.98
C LEU A 173 8.85 1.42 16.10
N ARG A 174 9.87 0.62 15.75
CA ARG A 174 10.75 -0.03 16.74
C ARG A 174 11.49 0.98 17.60
N LYS A 175 12.15 1.95 16.97
CA LYS A 175 12.89 3.01 17.66
C LYS A 175 12.03 3.78 18.67
N GLN A 176 10.77 4.04 18.35
CA GLN A 176 9.89 4.83 19.22
C GLN A 176 9.17 4.03 20.28
N LEU A 177 8.95 2.73 20.06
CA LEU A 177 8.31 1.85 21.05
C LEU A 177 9.31 1.25 22.05
N HIS A 178 10.58 1.70 22.06
CA HIS A 178 11.68 1.07 22.81
C HIS A 178 11.76 -0.45 22.60
N LEU A 179 11.35 -0.91 21.42
CA LEU A 179 11.48 -2.31 21.01
C LEU A 179 12.83 -2.40 20.32
N VAL A 180 13.85 -2.84 21.06
CA VAL A 180 15.18 -3.19 20.53
C VAL A 180 15.02 -4.18 19.37
#